data_AF-Q4QDM4-F1
#
_entry.id   AF-Q4QDM4-F1
#
_cell.length_a   1.000
_cell.length_b   1.000
_cell.length_c   1.000
_cell.angle_alpha   90.00
_cell.angle_beta   90.00
_cell.angle_gamma   90.00
#
_symmetry.space_group_name_H-M   'P 1'
#
loop_
_entity.id
_entity.type
_entity.pdbx_description
1 polymer ?
#
loop_
_entity_poly.entity_id
_entity_poly.type
_entity_poly.pdbx_seq_one_letter_code
_entity_poly.pdbx_strand_id
1 'polypeptide(L)'
;MSEMNLIVNITCNPPVISIFGPIKESTIDRLNETIPNSCSTTNTGKTPFALVRKEDPPHWFGELRTQFATEDIGTSMLFISVLDALEEERVWKLRGSTSLNHDGNKTTYKFFFVRGAH
;
A
#
# COMPACT_ATOMS: atom_id res chain seq x y z
N MET A 1 14.64 -17.07 -4.61
CA MET A 1 13.51 -17.33 -3.68
C MET A 1 12.61 -16.11 -3.41
N SER A 2 13.05 -14.86 -3.66
CA SER A 2 12.21 -13.66 -3.45
C SER A 2 11.28 -13.28 -4.61
N GLU A 3 11.39 -13.92 -5.78
CA GLU A 3 10.65 -13.50 -7.01
C GLU A 3 9.17 -13.90 -7.02
N MET A 4 8.71 -14.64 -6.02
CA MET A 4 7.35 -15.17 -5.93
C MET A 4 6.51 -14.53 -4.83
N ASN A 5 7.10 -13.68 -3.99
CA ASN A 5 6.42 -13.10 -2.83
C ASN A 5 6.41 -11.58 -2.94
N LEU A 6 5.27 -10.99 -2.61
CA LEU A 6 5.09 -9.56 -2.53
C LEU A 6 4.50 -9.22 -1.16
N ILE A 7 5.08 -8.24 -0.49
CA ILE A 7 4.66 -7.79 0.85
C ILE A 7 4.28 -6.32 0.74
N VAL A 8 3.05 -6.00 1.13
CA VAL A 8 2.59 -4.61 1.25
C VAL A 8 2.44 -4.29 2.72
N ASN A 9 3.16 -3.27 3.18
CA ASN A 9 2.99 -2.69 4.51
C ASN A 9 2.26 -1.36 4.38
N ILE A 10 1.25 -1.14 5.21
CA ILE A 10 0.50 0.11 5.31
C ILE A 10 0.48 0.50 6.79
N THR A 11 1.11 1.61 7.13
CA THR A 11 1.12 2.15 8.49
C THR A 11 0.24 3.39 8.55
N CYS A 12 -0.72 3.43 9.45
CA CYS A 12 -1.53 4.63 9.72
C CYS A 12 -1.31 5.04 11.18
N ASN A 13 -1.26 6.30 11.60
CA ASN A 13 -1.44 7.56 10.87
C ASN A 13 -0.18 8.46 11.04
N PRO A 14 0.29 9.21 10.01
CA PRO A 14 -0.21 9.30 8.62
C PRO A 14 -0.03 8.01 7.82
N PRO A 15 -0.80 7.79 6.73
CA PRO A 15 -0.65 6.62 5.87
C PRO A 15 0.72 6.58 5.20
N VAL A 16 1.47 5.51 5.48
CA VAL A 16 2.75 5.19 4.86
C VAL A 16 2.65 3.82 4.22
N ILE A 17 2.95 3.72 2.93
CA ILE A 17 2.85 2.48 2.15
C ILE A 17 4.25 2.06 1.74
N SER A 18 4.55 0.77 1.90
CA SER A 18 5.81 0.18 1.47
C SER A 18 5.57 -1.17 0.82
N ILE A 19 6.04 -1.36 -0.41
CA ILE A 19 5.83 -2.56 -1.22
C ILE A 19 7.18 -3.23 -1.49
N PHE A 20 7.36 -4.44 -0.97
CA PHE A 20 8.56 -5.23 -1.09
C PHE A 20 8.31 -6.43 -2.01
N GLY A 21 9.18 -6.64 -2.99
CA GLY A 21 9.06 -7.73 -3.96
C GLY A 21 8.88 -7.21 -5.40
N PRO A 22 8.83 -8.13 -6.37
CA PRO A 22 8.69 -7.76 -7.78
C PRO A 22 7.27 -7.27 -8.05
N ILE A 23 7.14 -6.03 -8.51
CA ILE A 23 5.87 -5.43 -8.93
C ILE A 23 6.11 -4.63 -10.21
N LYS A 24 5.13 -4.64 -11.12
CA LYS A 24 5.26 -3.92 -12.39
C LYS A 24 5.13 -2.42 -12.16
N GLU A 25 5.88 -1.63 -12.91
CA GLU A 25 5.78 -0.17 -12.88
C GLU A 25 4.37 0.31 -13.24
N SER A 26 3.69 -0.35 -14.19
CA SER A 26 2.28 -0.06 -14.54
C SER A 26 1.32 -0.17 -13.35
N THR A 27 1.60 -1.08 -12.42
CA THR A 27 0.80 -1.25 -11.19
C THR A 27 1.10 -0.14 -10.21
N ILE A 28 2.36 0.28 -10.13
CA ILE A 28 2.78 1.44 -9.33
C ILE A 28 2.12 2.72 -9.84
N ASP A 29 2.07 2.93 -11.16
CA ASP A 29 1.40 4.08 -11.77
C ASP A 29 -0.08 4.12 -11.41
N ARG A 30 -0.77 2.98 -11.52
CA ARG A 30 -2.16 2.86 -11.11
C ARG A 30 -2.35 3.13 -9.61
N LEU A 31 -1.47 2.60 -8.76
CA LEU A 31 -1.52 2.85 -7.32
C LEU A 31 -1.34 4.34 -7.00
N ASN A 32 -0.46 5.03 -7.73
CA ASN A 32 -0.26 6.48 -7.60
C ASN A 32 -1.54 7.28 -7.93
N GLU A 33 -2.36 6.81 -8.85
CA GLU A 33 -3.65 7.42 -9.21
C GLU A 33 -4.77 7.09 -8.20
N THR A 34 -4.82 5.87 -7.67
CA THR A 34 -5.95 5.40 -6.85
C THR A 34 -5.79 5.75 -5.37
N ILE A 35 -4.61 5.57 -4.79
CA ILE A 35 -4.36 5.75 -3.35
C ILE A 35 -4.79 7.14 -2.83
N PRO A 36 -4.51 8.26 -3.51
CA PRO A 36 -4.88 9.59 -3.02
C PRO A 36 -6.39 9.82 -2.93
N ASN A 37 -7.18 9.09 -3.71
CA ASN A 37 -8.65 9.22 -3.75
C ASN A 37 -9.34 8.44 -2.63
N SER A 38 -8.60 7.62 -1.88
CA SER A 38 -9.15 6.71 -0.87
C SER A 38 -9.18 7.30 0.55
N CYS A 39 -8.60 8.48 0.76
CA CYS A 39 -8.57 9.15 2.06
C CYS A 39 -9.63 10.26 2.16
N SER A 40 -10.28 10.36 3.32
CA SER A 40 -11.48 11.19 3.53
C SER A 40 -11.20 12.67 3.87
N THR A 41 -9.95 13.13 3.90
CA THR A 41 -9.63 14.52 4.29
C THR A 41 -9.13 15.36 3.11
N THR A 42 -9.96 16.33 2.74
CA THR A 42 -9.72 17.43 1.81
C THR A 42 -8.54 18.28 2.28
N ASN A 43 -7.36 18.08 1.68
CA ASN A 43 -6.39 19.17 1.60
C ASN A 43 -6.03 19.40 0.14
N THR A 44 -6.54 20.50 -0.41
CA THR A 44 -6.34 21.04 -1.75
C THR A 44 -4.89 21.50 -2.02
N GLY A 45 -3.92 21.03 -1.22
CA GLY A 45 -2.50 21.34 -1.32
C GLY A 45 -1.71 20.25 -2.06
N LYS A 46 -1.87 20.19 -3.38
CA LYS A 46 -0.90 19.87 -4.47
C LYS A 46 0.39 19.07 -4.18
N THR A 47 0.43 18.13 -3.24
CA THR A 47 1.57 17.19 -3.17
C THR A 47 1.13 15.92 -3.88
N PRO A 48 1.57 15.69 -5.14
CA PRO A 48 1.27 14.46 -5.82
C PRO A 48 1.87 13.32 -4.99
N PHE A 49 1.01 12.40 -4.56
CA PHE A 49 1.48 11.15 -3.99
C PHE A 49 2.19 10.39 -5.12
N ALA A 50 3.40 9.94 -4.83
CA ALA A 50 4.14 9.08 -5.73
C ALA A 50 4.91 8.05 -4.91
N LEU A 51 4.72 6.79 -5.26
CA LEU A 51 5.57 5.71 -4.83
C LEU A 51 6.96 5.92 -5.44
N VAL A 52 7.96 6.12 -4.58
CA VAL A 52 9.36 6.25 -4.95
C VAL A 52 10.10 4.95 -4.68
N ARG A 53 10.99 4.57 -5.58
CA ARG A 53 11.84 3.39 -5.37
C ARG A 53 12.97 3.74 -4.41
N LYS A 54 13.12 2.95 -3.34
CA LYS A 54 14.23 3.00 -2.39
C LYS A 54 15.10 1.76 -2.58
N GLU A 55 16.40 1.88 -2.34
CA GLU A 55 17.38 0.82 -2.66
C GLU A 55 17.79 -0.05 -1.46
N ASP A 56 17.57 0.40 -0.21
CA ASP A 56 18.03 -0.32 0.99
C ASP A 56 16.90 -0.56 2.01
N PRO A 57 16.29 -1.77 2.03
CA PRO A 57 16.31 -2.77 0.95
C PRO A 57 15.49 -2.29 -0.27
N PRO A 58 15.57 -2.93 -1.45
CA PRO A 58 14.81 -2.49 -2.62
C PRO A 58 13.29 -2.57 -2.41
N HIS A 59 12.59 -1.44 -2.40
CA HIS A 59 11.13 -1.38 -2.24
C HIS A 59 10.53 -0.10 -2.83
N TRP A 60 9.23 -0.12 -3.08
CA TRP A 60 8.47 1.08 -3.38
C TRP A 60 7.94 1.69 -2.08
N PHE A 61 8.05 3.01 -1.94
CA PHE A 61 7.70 3.73 -0.73
C PHE A 61 6.87 4.96 -1.06
N GLY A 62 5.75 5.17 -0.37
CA GLY A 62 4.89 6.33 -0.53
C GLY A 62 4.37 6.81 0.81
N GLU A 63 4.21 8.12 0.96
CA GLU A 63 3.78 8.74 2.22
C GLU A 63 2.73 9.82 1.97
N LEU A 64 1.58 9.69 2.63
CA LEU A 64 0.49 10.66 2.56
C LEU A 64 0.57 11.59 3.79
N ARG A 65 1.62 12.42 3.85
CA ARG A 65 1.99 13.26 5.00
C ARG A 65 0.88 14.18 5.52
N THR A 66 -0.02 14.62 4.64
CA THR A 66 -1.07 15.60 4.96
C THR A 66 -2.46 14.97 5.06
N GLN A 67 -2.57 13.65 4.96
CA GLN A 67 -3.85 12.96 4.96
C GLN A 67 -4.03 12.16 6.24
N PHE A 68 -5.26 12.23 6.77
CA PHE A 68 -5.68 11.41 7.88
C PHE A 68 -6.62 10.33 7.34
N ALA A 69 -6.19 9.06 7.41
CA ALA A 69 -7.09 7.94 7.20
C ALA A 69 -7.86 7.73 8.51
N THR A 70 -9.18 7.94 8.47
CA THR A 70 -10.07 7.58 9.58
C THR A 70 -9.95 6.07 9.84
N GLU A 71 -9.94 5.68 11.12
CA GLU A 71 -9.51 4.33 11.57
C GLU A 71 -10.31 3.17 10.95
N ASP A 72 -11.51 3.44 10.42
CA ASP A 72 -12.37 2.42 9.81
C ASP A 72 -12.52 2.55 8.30
N ILE A 73 -13.06 3.67 7.81
CA ILE A 73 -13.44 3.82 6.40
C ILE A 73 -12.23 4.17 5.53
N GLY A 74 -11.41 5.13 5.97
CA GLY A 74 -10.24 5.57 5.18
C GLY A 74 -9.18 4.49 5.06
N THR A 75 -8.90 3.77 6.14
CA THR A 75 -8.01 2.60 6.15
C THR A 75 -8.53 1.48 5.27
N SER A 76 -9.81 1.13 5.35
CA SER A 76 -10.40 0.08 4.52
C SER A 76 -10.36 0.42 3.02
N MET A 77 -10.64 1.68 2.67
CA MET A 77 -10.56 2.14 1.27
C MET A 77 -9.12 2.07 0.73
N LEU A 78 -8.11 2.41 1.55
CA LEU A 78 -6.70 2.22 1.18
C LEU A 78 -6.38 0.75 0.92
N PHE A 79 -6.89 -0.17 1.75
CA PHE A 79 -6.66 -1.61 1.55
C PHE A 79 -7.27 -2.08 0.24
N ILE A 80 -8.52 -1.70 -0.04
CA ILE A 80 -9.22 -2.06 -1.27
C ILE A 80 -8.47 -1.54 -2.50
N SER A 81 -8.03 -0.28 -2.51
CA SER A 81 -7.29 0.27 -3.65
C SER A 81 -6.00 -0.50 -3.96
N VAL A 82 -5.29 -0.95 -2.92
CA VAL A 82 -4.09 -1.77 -3.11
C VAL A 82 -4.44 -3.18 -3.58
N LEU A 83 -5.44 -3.81 -2.97
CA LEU A 83 -5.87 -5.16 -3.32
C LEU A 83 -6.39 -5.23 -4.76
N ASP A 84 -7.21 -4.27 -5.19
CA ASP A 84 -7.77 -4.22 -6.54
C ASP A 84 -6.67 -4.00 -7.59
N ALA A 85 -5.70 -3.11 -7.33
CA ALA A 85 -4.59 -2.89 -8.26
C ALA A 85 -3.72 -4.15 -8.43
N LEU A 86 -3.54 -4.94 -7.38
CA LEU A 86 -2.76 -6.18 -7.43
C LEU A 86 -3.54 -7.36 -8.03
N GLU A 87 -4.84 -7.48 -7.74
CA GLU A 87 -5.70 -8.54 -8.27
C GLU A 87 -5.91 -8.39 -9.78
N GLU A 88 -5.89 -7.17 -10.32
CA GLU A 88 -5.97 -6.93 -11.76
C GLU A 88 -4.81 -7.52 -12.55
N GLU A 89 -3.62 -7.64 -11.96
CA GLU A 89 -2.54 -8.37 -12.60
C GLU A 89 -2.88 -9.85 -12.79
N ARG A 90 -3.87 -10.37 -12.04
CA ARG A 90 -4.30 -11.77 -11.94
C ARG A 90 -3.22 -12.75 -11.49
N VAL A 91 -2.01 -12.25 -11.27
CA VAL A 91 -0.85 -13.05 -10.85
C VAL A 91 -0.70 -13.04 -9.33
N TRP A 92 -1.09 -11.98 -8.64
CA TRP A 92 -0.92 -11.88 -7.19
C TRP A 92 -2.14 -12.43 -6.45
N LYS A 93 -1.90 -13.31 -5.47
CA LYS A 93 -2.94 -13.86 -4.60
C LYS A 93 -2.61 -13.56 -3.16
N LEU A 94 -3.56 -12.93 -2.45
CA LEU A 94 -3.44 -12.66 -1.02
C LEU A 94 -3.45 -14.00 -0.26
N ARG A 95 -2.42 -14.23 0.55
CA ARG A 95 -2.26 -15.44 1.37
C ARG A 95 -2.52 -15.21 2.84
N GLY A 96 -2.32 -13.98 3.30
CA GLY A 96 -2.56 -13.63 4.69
C GLY A 96 -2.38 -12.15 4.92
N SER A 97 -2.90 -11.70 6.06
CA SER A 97 -2.65 -10.36 6.57
C SER A 97 -2.39 -10.42 8.06
N THR A 98 -1.64 -9.45 8.57
CA THR A 98 -1.39 -9.26 9.99
C THR A 98 -1.45 -7.78 10.32
N SER A 99 -2.02 -7.41 11.45
CA SER A 99 -1.96 -6.06 11.99
C SER A 99 -1.10 -6.03 13.24
N LEU A 100 -0.38 -4.92 13.43
CA LEU A 100 0.42 -4.64 14.62
C LEU A 100 0.10 -3.22 15.09
N ASN A 101 -0.43 -3.11 16.30
CA ASN A 101 -0.62 -1.83 16.96
C ASN A 101 0.67 -1.43 17.67
N HIS A 102 1.23 -0.29 17.31
CA HIS A 102 2.38 0.34 17.96
C HIS A 102 1.86 1.31 19.02
N ASP A 103 2.01 0.94 20.30
CA ASP A 103 1.85 1.77 21.50
C ASP A 103 0.68 2.78 21.46
N GLY A 104 -0.44 2.40 20.86
CA GLY A 104 -1.72 3.11 20.88
C GLY A 104 -1.96 4.16 19.78
N ASN A 105 -0.96 4.58 19.01
CA ASN A 105 -1.11 5.69 18.06
C ASN A 105 -0.82 5.36 16.59
N LYS A 106 -0.23 4.20 16.30
CA LYS A 106 0.02 3.78 14.92
C LYS A 106 -0.29 2.30 14.74
N THR A 107 -0.99 1.96 13.68
CA THR A 107 -1.26 0.58 13.31
C THR A 107 -0.62 0.27 11.98
N THR A 108 0.19 -0.79 11.96
CA THR A 108 0.83 -1.32 10.76
C THR A 108 0.08 -2.56 10.30
N TYR A 109 -0.48 -2.51 9.11
CA TYR A 109 -1.10 -3.63 8.42
C TYR A 109 -0.10 -4.18 7.41
N LYS A 110 0.08 -5.50 7.42
CA LYS A 110 0.93 -6.21 6.46
C LYS A 110 0.07 -7.18 5.68
N PHE A 111 0.21 -7.16 4.37
CA PHE A 111 -0.45 -8.06 3.44
C PHE A 111 0.61 -8.87 2.71
N PHE A 112 0.44 -10.19 2.73
CA PHE A 112 1.35 -11.15 2.13
C PHE A 112 0.72 -11.75 0.89
N PHE A 113 1.34 -11.53 -0.26
CA PHE A 113 0.90 -12.05 -1.54
C PHE A 113 1.93 -13.05 -2.05
N VAL A 114 1.42 -14.05 -2.77
CA VAL A 114 2.25 -14.97 -3.55
C VAL A 114 1.81 -14.93 -5.00
N ARG A 115 2.75 -15.21 -5.88
CA ARG A 115 2.48 -15.41 -7.30
C ARG A 115 1.65 -16.68 -7.45
N GLY A 116 0.41 -16.55 -7.93
CA GLY A 116 -0.45 -17.68 -8.25
C GLY A 116 0.20 -18.51 -9.35
N ALA A 117 0.39 -19.81 -9.09
CA ALA A 117 0.58 -20.77 -10.16
C ALA A 117 -0.75 -20.85 -10.91
N HIS A 118 -0.72 -20.59 -12.23
CA HIS A 118 -1.85 -20.89 -13.10
C HIS A 118 -2.13 -22.39 -13.11
#